data_AF-A0A9Q3IJW9-F1
#
_entry.id   AF-A0A9Q3IJW9-F1
#
_cell.length_a   1.000
_cell.length_b   1.000
_cell.length_c   1.000
_cell.angle_alpha   90.00
_cell.angle_beta   90.00
_cell.angle_gamma   90.00
#
_symmetry.space_group_name_H-M   'P 1'
#
loop_
_entity.id
_entity.type
_entity.pdbx_description
1 polymer ?
#
loop_
_entity_poly.entity_id
_entity_poly.type
_entity_poly.pdbx_seq_one_letter_code
_entity_poly.pdbx_strand_id
1 'polypeptide(L)'
;MSPNFVHKLQQLAEKDKEKIKSLSSMDLQERLLSFGFKEIPKPKIYYAFPLVFMEIFIGKEEYLIRALVDTGAELNIIPEEIAIKALITTRNLNMNLR
;
A
#
# COMPACT_ATOMS: atom_id res chain seq x y z
N MET A 1 9.21 -16.34 23.80
CA MET A 1 9.28 -15.01 23.17
C MET A 1 8.37 -15.03 21.95
N SER A 2 7.31 -14.21 21.91
CA SER A 2 6.38 -14.21 20.76
C SER A 2 7.01 -13.45 19.59
N PRO A 3 6.83 -13.91 18.34
CA PRO A 3 7.26 -13.15 17.19
C PRO A 3 6.53 -11.81 17.17
N ASN A 4 7.27 -10.71 17.02
CA ASN A 4 6.71 -9.38 16.88
C ASN A 4 5.70 -9.38 15.72
N PHE A 5 4.48 -8.89 15.96
CA PHE A 5 3.35 -8.97 15.02
C PHE A 5 3.72 -8.46 13.62
N VAL A 6 4.55 -7.42 13.56
CA VAL A 6 5.10 -6.84 12.33
C VAL A 6 5.92 -7.85 11.53
N HIS A 7 6.74 -8.67 12.20
CA HIS A 7 7.55 -9.69 11.54
C HIS A 7 6.69 -10.80 10.94
N LYS A 8 5.57 -11.14 11.60
CA LYS A 8 4.62 -12.13 11.11
C LYS A 8 3.88 -11.64 9.85
N LEU A 9 3.54 -10.35 9.81
CA LEU A 9 2.94 -9.73 8.63
C LEU A 9 3.92 -9.66 7.44
N GLN A 10 5.19 -9.36 7.70
CA GLN A 10 6.23 -9.34 6.66
C GLN A 10 6.44 -10.73 6.05
N GLN A 11 6.52 -11.77 6.87
CA GLN A 11 6.64 -13.16 6.39
C GLN A 11 5.42 -13.62 5.57
N LEU A 12 4.22 -13.18 5.94
CA LEU A 12 3.00 -13.47 5.17
C LEU A 12 3.02 -12.76 3.81
N ALA A 13 3.42 -11.49 3.78
CA ALA A 13 3.50 -10.71 2.54
C ALA A 13 4.58 -11.25 1.57
N GLU A 14 5.70 -11.75 2.08
CA GLU A 14 6.74 -12.37 1.25
C GLU A 14 6.30 -13.72 0.67
N LYS A 15 5.62 -14.54 1.48
CA LYS A 15 5.06 -15.82 1.05
C LYS A 15 3.99 -15.67 -0.05
N ASP A 16 3.20 -14.60 0.02
CA ASP A 16 2.20 -14.31 -1.01
C ASP A 16 2.82 -13.75 -2.29
N LYS A 17 3.92 -12.98 -2.19
CA LYS A 17 4.66 -12.49 -3.38
C LYS A 17 5.25 -13.62 -4.23
N GLU A 18 5.76 -14.69 -3.62
CA GLU A 18 6.28 -15.85 -4.36
C GLU A 18 5.16 -16.65 -5.03
N LYS A 19 4.01 -16.78 -4.36
CA LYS A 19 2.86 -17.55 -4.85
C LYS A 19 2.13 -16.85 -6.00
N ILE A 20 2.14 -15.51 -6.02
CA ILE A 20 1.51 -14.70 -7.07
C ILE A 20 2.38 -14.68 -8.34
N LYS A 21 3.71 -14.80 -8.24
CA LYS A 21 4.62 -14.84 -9.39
C LYS A 21 4.48 -16.10 -10.26
N SER A 22 3.92 -17.19 -9.75
CA SER A 22 3.83 -18.48 -10.45
C SER A 22 2.44 -18.85 -10.95
N LEU A 23 1.43 -17.99 -10.78
CA LEU A 23 0.08 -18.29 -11.21
C LEU A 23 -0.14 -17.73 -12.60
N SER A 24 0.00 -18.59 -13.60
CA SER A 24 -0.58 -18.29 -14.91
C SER A 24 -2.10 -18.15 -14.74
N SER A 25 -2.76 -17.37 -15.59
CA SER A 25 -4.22 -17.17 -15.54
C SER A 25 -5.02 -18.49 -15.60
N MET A 26 -4.39 -19.56 -16.08
CA MET A 26 -4.93 -20.92 -16.19
C MET A 26 -4.99 -21.63 -14.82
N ASP A 27 -3.95 -21.49 -13.99
CA ASP A 27 -3.83 -22.18 -12.69
C ASP A 27 -4.82 -21.67 -11.63
N LEU A 28 -5.24 -20.40 -11.77
CA LEU A 28 -6.25 -19.79 -10.89
C LEU A 28 -7.66 -20.33 -11.18
N GLN A 29 -7.96 -20.64 -12.44
CA GLN A 29 -9.28 -21.12 -12.86
C GLN A 29 -9.54 -22.55 -12.35
N GLU A 30 -8.57 -23.44 -12.50
CA GLU A 30 -8.67 -24.82 -12.00
C GLU A 30 -8.83 -24.88 -10.47
N ARG A 31 -8.11 -24.02 -9.74
CA ARG A 31 -8.27 -23.91 -8.29
C ARG A 31 -9.66 -23.43 -7.88
N LEU A 32 -10.20 -22.39 -8.53
CA LEU A 32 -11.54 -21.89 -8.22
C LEU A 32 -12.62 -22.95 -8.48
N LEU A 33 -12.48 -23.76 -9.53
CA LEU A 33 -13.38 -24.89 -9.78
C LEU A 33 -13.28 -25.95 -8.66
N SER A 34 -12.08 -26.26 -8.17
CA SER A 34 -11.88 -27.21 -7.06
C SER A 34 -12.47 -26.74 -5.72
N PHE A 35 -12.66 -25.42 -5.53
CA PHE A 35 -13.34 -24.83 -4.37
C PHE A 35 -14.87 -24.80 -4.51
N GLY A 36 -15.44 -25.34 -5.60
CA GLY A 36 -16.90 -25.48 -5.77
C GLY A 36 -17.61 -24.30 -6.43
N PHE A 37 -16.87 -23.36 -7.04
CA PHE A 37 -17.47 -22.31 -7.84
C PHE A 37 -17.98 -22.88 -9.17
N LYS A 38 -19.31 -22.93 -9.37
CA LYS A 38 -19.94 -23.44 -10.61
C LYS A 38 -19.71 -22.54 -11.82
N GLU A 39 -19.46 -21.26 -11.58
CA GLU A 39 -19.10 -20.27 -12.59
C GLU A 39 -17.89 -19.49 -12.07
N ILE A 40 -16.82 -19.45 -12.86
CA ILE A 40 -15.71 -18.55 -12.60
C ILE A 40 -16.22 -17.15 -12.98
N PRO A 41 -16.36 -16.20 -12.04
CA PRO A 41 -16.70 -14.84 -12.42
C PRO A 41 -15.62 -14.37 -13.38
N LYS A 42 -16.02 -14.04 -14.62
CA LYS A 42 -15.11 -13.48 -15.62
C LYS A 42 -14.30 -12.38 -14.92
N PRO A 43 -12.95 -12.42 -14.97
CA PRO A 43 -12.15 -11.42 -14.29
C PRO A 43 -12.58 -10.06 -14.81
N LYS A 44 -13.23 -9.26 -13.95
CA LYS A 44 -13.39 -7.84 -14.21
C LYS A 44 -11.97 -7.33 -14.32
N ILE A 45 -11.57 -6.92 -15.52
CA ILE A 45 -10.28 -6.28 -15.74
C ILE A 45 -10.39 -4.94 -15.03
N TYR A 46 -9.95 -4.91 -13.77
CA TYR A 46 -9.70 -3.65 -13.10
C TYR A 46 -8.46 -3.07 -13.77
N TYR A 47 -8.66 -2.04 -14.59
CA TYR A 47 -7.55 -1.27 -15.11
C TYR A 47 -6.85 -0.63 -13.91
N ALA A 48 -5.72 -1.21 -13.49
CA ALA A 48 -4.87 -0.58 -12.50
C ALA A 48 -4.18 0.60 -13.20
N PHE A 49 -4.71 1.81 -13.02
CA PHE A 49 -3.99 3.01 -13.42
C PHE A 49 -2.67 3.05 -12.64
N PRO A 50 -1.52 3.24 -13.32
CA PRO A 50 -0.24 3.33 -12.63
C PRO A 50 -0.30 4.55 -11.70
N LEU A 51 -0.01 4.32 -10.42
CA LEU A 51 0.15 5.41 -9.45
C LEU A 51 1.37 6.24 -9.86
N VAL A 52 1.17 7.55 -9.98
CA VAL A 52 2.23 8.49 -10.35
C VAL A 52 2.87 9.02 -9.08
N PHE A 53 4.19 8.93 -9.01
CA PHE A 53 4.97 9.44 -7.87
C PHE A 53 6.02 10.44 -8.35
N MET A 54 6.26 11.49 -7.56
CA MET A 54 7.25 12.54 -7.82
C MET A 54 8.17 12.73 -6.61
N GLU A 55 9.44 13.03 -6.86
CA GLU A 55 10.39 13.43 -5.82
C GLU A 55 10.25 14.93 -5.54
N ILE A 56 10.04 15.29 -4.27
CA ILE A 56 9.90 16.68 -3.81
C ILE A 56 10.72 16.92 -2.56
N PHE A 57 11.27 18.12 -2.41
CA PHE A 57 11.90 18.57 -1.18
C PHE A 57 10.89 19.30 -0.29
N ILE A 58 10.92 19.00 1.01
CA ILE A 58 10.07 19.63 2.03
C ILE A 58 10.94 20.10 3.21
N GLY A 59 10.47 21.09 3.96
CA GLY A 59 11.20 21.65 5.12
C GLY A 59 12.49 22.38 4.74
N LYS A 60 12.39 23.64 4.30
CA LYS A 60 13.53 24.47 3.82
C LYS A 60 14.51 23.73 2.89
N GLU A 61 13.96 22.86 2.04
CA GLU A 61 14.70 22.05 1.06
C GLU A 61 15.61 20.95 1.67
N GLU A 62 15.50 20.65 2.96
CA GLU A 62 16.42 19.73 3.64
C GLU A 62 15.96 18.25 3.57
N TYR A 63 14.70 17.99 3.17
CA TYR A 63 14.13 16.65 3.26
C TYR A 63 13.46 16.19 1.95
N LEU A 64 14.09 15.25 1.23
CA LEU A 64 13.58 14.68 -0.01
C LEU A 64 12.58 13.54 0.28
N ILE A 65 11.39 13.62 -0.31
CA ILE A 65 10.36 12.58 -0.23
C ILE A 65 9.83 12.20 -1.61
N ARG A 66 9.25 11.01 -1.70
CA ARG A 66 8.49 10.55 -2.86
C ARG A 66 7.00 10.71 -2.58
N ALA A 67 6.36 11.70 -3.21
CA ALA A 67 4.95 12.02 -3.04
C ALA A 67 4.10 11.34 -4.12
N LEU A 68 2.91 10.88 -3.74
CA LEU A 68 1.87 10.42 -4.68
C LEU A 68 1.22 11.63 -5.34
N VAL A 69 1.07 11.60 -6.66
CA VAL A 69 0.30 12.60 -7.42
C VAL A 69 -1.11 12.05 -7.61
N ASP A 70 -2.06 12.58 -6.85
CA ASP A 70 -3.46 12.18 -6.89
C ASP A 70 -4.35 13.39 -7.21
N THR A 71 -4.82 13.48 -8.45
CA THR A 71 -5.73 14.55 -8.89
C THR A 71 -7.16 14.39 -8.36
N GLY A 72 -7.50 13.23 -7.79
CA GLY A 72 -8.80 12.95 -7.19
C GLY A 72 -8.89 13.39 -5.72
N ALA A 73 -7.76 13.72 -5.08
CA ALA A 73 -7.72 14.18 -3.70
C ALA A 73 -7.86 15.71 -3.63
N GLU A 74 -8.80 16.20 -2.81
CA GLU A 74 -9.00 17.64 -2.61
C GLU A 74 -7.93 18.27 -1.71
N LEU A 75 -7.25 17.46 -0.90
CA LEU A 75 -6.29 17.90 0.10
C LEU A 75 -5.00 17.08 0.03
N ASN A 76 -3.88 17.76 0.22
CA ASN A 76 -2.58 17.10 0.39
C ASN A 76 -2.45 16.58 1.82
N ILE A 77 -2.02 15.34 1.95
CA ILE A 77 -1.84 14.67 3.25
C ILE A 77 -0.38 14.30 3.40
N ILE A 78 0.19 14.63 4.56
CA ILE A 78 1.55 14.27 4.94
C ILE A 78 1.46 13.38 6.20
N PRO A 79 2.10 12.20 6.22
CA PRO A 79 2.21 11.39 7.42
C PRO A 79 2.91 12.16 8.55
N GLU A 80 2.43 12.01 9.77
CA GLU A 80 2.96 12.74 10.93
C GLU A 80 4.46 12.48 11.14
N GLU A 81 4.92 11.25 10.88
CA GLU A 81 6.33 10.87 11.01
C GLU A 81 7.21 11.67 10.05
N ILE A 82 6.71 11.96 8.84
CA ILE A 82 7.40 12.78 7.85
C ILE A 82 7.36 14.24 8.26
N ALA A 83 6.22 14.74 8.72
CA ALA A 83 6.06 16.13 9.16
C ALA A 83 6.98 16.48 10.33
N ILE A 84 7.13 15.56 11.31
CA ILE A 84 8.06 15.71 12.45
C ILE A 84 9.51 15.70 11.97
N LYS A 85 9.89 14.73 11.12
CA LYS A 85 11.27 14.63 10.60
C LYS A 85 11.68 15.84 9.77
N ALA A 86 10.76 16.36 8.95
CA ALA A 86 10.97 17.54 8.14
C ALA A 86 10.79 18.85 8.92
N LEU A 87 10.56 18.77 10.25
CA LEU A 87 10.36 19.91 11.15
C LEU A 87 9.27 20.89 10.65
N ILE A 88 8.27 20.37 9.93
CA ILE A 88 7.15 21.15 9.37
C ILE A 88 6.17 21.53 10.48
N THR A 89 5.95 20.61 11.41
CA THR A 89 5.08 20.81 12.57
C THR A 89 5.90 20.94 13.84
N THR A 90 5.74 22.08 14.54
CA THR A 90 6.32 22.32 15.87
C THR A 90 5.38 21.96 17.02
N ARG A 91 4.14 21.55 16.71
CA ARG A 91 3.10 21.18 17.70
C ARG A 91 2.87 19.68 17.67
N ASN A 92 2.89 19.05 18.86
CA ASN A 92 2.31 17.72 19.08
C ASN A 92 0.79 17.83 18.87
N LEU A 93 0.27 17.18 17.83
CA LEU A 93 -1.16 17.13 17.53
C LEU A 93 -1.76 15.91 18.21
N ASN A 94 -2.26 16.09 19.44
CA ASN A 94 -3.03 15.03 20.09
C ASN A 94 -4.47 15.04 19.55
N MET A 95 -4.79 14.10 18.65
CA MET A 95 -6.18 13.89 18.23
C MET A 95 -6.92 13.11 19.30
N ASN A 96 -7.93 13.73 19.90
CA ASN A 96 -8.93 13.00 20.69
C ASN A 96 -9.81 12.19 19.72
N LEU A 97 -9.43 10.93 19.50
CA LEU A 97 -10.30 9.93 18.90
C LEU A 97 -11.32 9.51 19.98
N ARG A 98 -12.49 10.15 19.99
CA ARG A 98 -13.67 9.69 20.75
C ARG A 98 -14.43 8.64 19.96
#